data_AF-A0A317I5H7-F1
#
_entry.id   AF-A0A317I5H7-F1
#
_cell.length_a   1.000
_cell.length_b   1.000
_cell.length_c   1.000
_cell.angle_alpha   90.00
_cell.angle_beta   90.00
_cell.angle_gamma   90.00
#
_symmetry.space_group_name_H-M   'P 1'
#
loop_
_entity.id
_entity.type
_entity.pdbx_description
1 polymer ?
#
loop_
_entity_poly.entity_id
_entity_poly.type
_entity_poly.pdbx_seq_one_letter_code
_entity_poly.pdbx_strand_id
1 'polypeptide(L)'
;MLRRVGMSEVGKHLNGTLKSAMMALMTIDKVAALKRTVLFGDLDEENLRALATRAFERSFNKDEVVFVAGEEARGLYVIVKGAVRAFRISSDGREQVIHV
;
A
#
# COMPACT_ATOMS: atom_id res chain seq x y z
N MET A 1 -30.22 -1.81 48.15
CA MET A 1 -29.95 -0.91 47.00
C MET A 1 -28.57 -1.28 46.42
N LEU A 2 -28.53 -2.23 45.48
CA LEU A 2 -27.28 -2.80 44.94
C LEU A 2 -26.86 -2.04 43.67
N ARG A 3 -25.69 -1.38 43.70
CA ARG A 3 -25.06 -0.75 42.53
C ARG A 3 -24.46 -1.84 41.62
N ARG A 4 -25.06 -2.01 40.45
CA ARG A 4 -24.56 -2.85 39.36
C ARG A 4 -23.37 -2.14 38.70
N VAL A 5 -22.14 -2.51 39.07
CA VAL A 5 -20.93 -2.09 38.34
C VAL A 5 -20.87 -2.90 37.05
N GLY A 6 -20.89 -2.20 35.91
CA GLY A 6 -20.92 -2.81 34.58
C GLY A 6 -19.61 -3.53 34.26
N MET A 7 -19.69 -4.83 34.01
CA MET A 7 -18.59 -5.66 33.49
C MET A 7 -18.32 -5.41 31.98
N SER A 8 -18.34 -4.16 31.52
CA SER A 8 -18.22 -3.81 30.09
C SER A 8 -16.88 -3.20 29.67
N GLU A 9 -15.94 -3.00 30.61
CA GLU A 9 -14.62 -2.41 30.30
C GLU A 9 -13.54 -3.44 29.94
N VAL A 10 -13.66 -4.70 30.36
CA VAL A 10 -12.62 -5.72 30.15
C VAL A 10 -12.59 -6.22 28.69
N GLY A 11 -13.71 -6.18 27.96
CA GLY A 11 -13.80 -6.69 26.58
C GLY A 11 -13.27 -5.75 25.48
N LYS A 12 -13.03 -4.46 25.78
CA LYS A 12 -12.63 -3.46 24.76
C LYS A 12 -11.13 -3.45 24.46
N HIS A 13 -10.28 -3.89 25.40
CA HIS A 13 -8.82 -3.87 25.23
C HIS A 13 -8.26 -5.07 24.44
N LEU A 14 -8.92 -6.24 24.51
CA LEU A 14 -8.49 -7.44 23.77
C LEU A 14 -8.67 -7.29 22.25
N ASN A 15 -9.76 -6.65 21.80
CA ASN A 15 -10.03 -6.47 20.36
C ASN A 15 -9.04 -5.50 19.68
N GLY A 16 -8.63 -4.44 20.38
CA GLY A 16 -7.65 -3.48 19.84
C GLY A 16 -6.25 -4.07 19.68
N THR A 17 -5.81 -4.90 20.64
CA THR A 17 -4.48 -5.53 20.62
C THR A 17 -4.37 -6.59 19.53
N LEU A 18 -5.41 -7.44 19.37
CA LEU A 18 -5.46 -8.41 18.27
C LEU A 18 -5.50 -7.73 16.90
N LYS A 19 -6.28 -6.65 16.74
CA LYS A 19 -6.33 -5.88 15.50
C LYS A 19 -4.98 -5.23 15.17
N SER A 20 -4.30 -4.66 16.17
CA SER A 20 -2.97 -4.06 15.98
C SER A 20 -1.90 -5.11 15.66
N ALA A 21 -1.90 -6.25 16.35
CA ALA A 21 -0.99 -7.37 16.07
C ALA A 21 -1.26 -8.00 14.69
N MET A 22 -2.52 -8.13 14.29
CA MET A 22 -2.89 -8.59 12.93
C MET A 22 -2.48 -7.57 11.86
N MET A 23 -2.64 -6.26 12.12
CA MET A 23 -2.11 -5.22 11.24
C MET A 23 -0.58 -5.28 11.13
N ALA A 24 0.12 -5.54 12.23
CA ALA A 24 1.58 -5.72 12.25
C ALA A 24 2.04 -7.01 11.55
N LEU A 25 1.23 -8.08 11.58
CA LEU A 25 1.49 -9.32 10.84
C LEU A 25 1.10 -9.21 9.34
N MET A 26 0.24 -8.27 8.98
CA MET A 26 -0.18 -7.98 7.59
C MET A 26 0.57 -6.81 6.95
N THR A 27 1.44 -6.12 7.68
CA THR A 27 2.25 -5.03 7.12
C THR A 27 3.19 -5.55 6.05
N ILE A 28 3.29 -4.79 4.96
CA ILE A 28 4.15 -5.16 3.84
C ILE A 28 5.60 -5.00 4.27
N ASP A 29 6.44 -6.01 4.00
CA ASP A 29 7.89 -5.84 4.04
C ASP A 29 8.33 -4.95 2.87
N LYS A 30 8.35 -3.64 3.13
CA LYS A 30 8.68 -2.61 2.14
C LYS A 30 10.12 -2.72 1.65
N VAL A 31 11.06 -3.14 2.50
CA VAL A 31 12.48 -3.31 2.12
C VAL A 31 12.58 -4.44 1.11
N ALA A 32 11.96 -5.59 1.41
CA ALA A 32 11.93 -6.71 0.48
C ALA A 32 11.19 -6.35 -0.82
N ALA A 33 10.10 -5.58 -0.75
CA ALA A 33 9.38 -5.11 -1.94
C ALA A 33 10.24 -4.21 -2.84
N LEU A 34 10.95 -3.23 -2.26
CA LEU A 34 11.84 -2.35 -3.00
C LEU A 34 13.00 -3.13 -3.63
N LYS A 35 13.65 -4.04 -2.89
CA LYS A 35 14.78 -4.86 -3.36
C LYS A 35 14.42 -5.73 -4.59
N ARG A 36 13.16 -6.13 -4.76
CA ARG A 36 12.71 -6.92 -5.92
C ARG A 36 12.51 -6.10 -7.20
N THR A 37 12.54 -4.78 -7.11
CA THR A 37 12.37 -3.91 -8.28
C THR A 37 13.70 -3.68 -8.99
N VAL A 38 13.66 -3.50 -10.31
CA VAL A 38 14.85 -3.16 -11.10
C VAL A 38 15.48 -1.84 -10.64
N LEU A 39 14.66 -0.86 -10.24
CA LEU A 39 15.14 0.47 -9.90
C LEU A 39 15.92 0.52 -8.57
N PHE A 40 15.58 -0.34 -7.61
CA PHE A 40 16.17 -0.30 -6.26
C PHE A 40 16.92 -1.59 -5.88
N GLY A 41 16.98 -2.57 -6.77
CA GLY A 41 17.54 -3.89 -6.50
C GLY A 41 19.03 -3.87 -6.12
N ASP A 42 19.79 -2.90 -6.61
CA ASP A 42 21.23 -2.80 -6.33
C ASP A 42 21.57 -1.92 -5.11
N LEU A 43 20.56 -1.30 -4.48
CA LEU A 43 20.78 -0.51 -3.27
C LEU A 43 21.13 -1.42 -2.08
N ASP A 44 22.01 -0.91 -1.21
CA ASP A 44 22.28 -1.53 0.08
C ASP A 44 21.08 -1.45 1.03
N GLU A 45 21.17 -2.19 2.12
CA GLU A 45 20.06 -2.31 3.07
C GLU A 45 19.75 -0.99 3.79
N GLU A 46 20.76 -0.15 4.04
CA GLU A 46 20.59 1.14 4.70
C GLU A 46 19.75 2.09 3.83
N ASN A 47 20.10 2.21 2.55
CA ASN A 47 19.37 3.03 1.59
C ASN A 47 17.96 2.51 1.33
N LEU A 48 17.78 1.19 1.28
CA LEU A 48 16.45 0.59 1.16
C LEU A 48 15.57 0.85 2.37
N ARG A 49 16.12 0.78 3.59
CA ARG A 49 15.40 1.13 4.82
C ARG A 49 15.00 2.61 4.82
N ALA A 50 15.91 3.50 4.42
CA ALA A 50 15.61 4.93 4.33
C ALA A 50 14.45 5.23 3.35
N LEU A 51 14.42 4.55 2.20
CA LEU A 51 13.30 4.63 1.25
C LEU A 51 12.02 4.03 1.84
N ALA A 52 12.10 2.85 2.46
CA ALA A 52 10.96 2.16 3.06
C ALA A 52 10.25 2.99 4.14
N THR A 53 11.01 3.78 4.93
CA THR A 53 10.44 4.70 5.94
C THR A 53 9.63 5.84 5.32
N ARG A 54 9.95 6.26 4.09
CA ARG A 54 9.25 7.33 3.37
C ARG A 54 8.12 6.81 2.47
N ALA A 55 8.07 5.50 2.25
CA ALA A 55 7.05 4.86 1.43
C ALA A 55 5.76 4.59 2.25
N PHE A 56 4.61 4.80 1.61
CA PHE A 56 3.29 4.55 2.20
C PHE A 56 2.58 3.42 1.45
N GLU A 57 1.88 2.57 2.21
CA GLU A 57 1.05 1.53 1.60
C GLU A 57 -0.23 2.14 1.04
N ARG A 58 -0.62 1.67 -0.15
CA ARG A 58 -1.84 2.05 -0.83
C ARG A 58 -2.47 0.82 -1.45
N SER A 59 -3.76 0.65 -1.20
CA SER A 59 -4.58 -0.42 -1.78
C SER A 59 -5.58 0.21 -2.74
N PHE A 60 -5.75 -0.42 -3.89
CA PHE A 60 -6.68 0.01 -4.93
C PHE A 60 -7.66 -1.12 -5.19
N ASN A 61 -8.92 -0.78 -5.44
CA ASN A 61 -9.91 -1.73 -5.89
C ASN A 61 -9.70 -2.04 -7.38
N LYS A 62 -10.33 -3.13 -7.86
CA LYS A 62 -10.37 -3.40 -9.30
C LYS A 62 -10.98 -2.20 -10.03
N ASP A 63 -10.39 -1.84 -11.16
CA ASP A 63 -10.80 -0.74 -12.03
C ASP A 63 -10.62 0.67 -11.42
N GLU A 64 -9.97 0.77 -10.25
CA GLU A 64 -9.58 2.07 -9.66
C GLU A 64 -8.34 2.65 -10.36
N VAL A 65 -8.38 3.95 -10.66
CA VAL A 65 -7.29 4.66 -11.35
C VAL A 65 -6.18 5.03 -10.37
N VAL A 66 -4.95 4.59 -10.65
CA VAL A 66 -3.77 4.92 -9.83
C VAL A 66 -3.33 6.37 -10.07
N PHE A 67 -3.17 6.78 -11.33
CA PHE A 67 -2.91 8.16 -11.76
C PHE A 67 -3.25 8.35 -13.25
N VAL A 68 -3.41 9.61 -13.69
CA VAL A 68 -3.71 9.98 -15.07
C VAL A 68 -2.53 10.77 -15.67
N ALA A 69 -2.18 10.48 -16.93
CA ALA A 69 -1.13 11.20 -17.63
C ALA A 69 -1.47 12.68 -17.80
N GLY A 70 -0.52 13.56 -17.49
CA GLY A 70 -0.70 15.01 -17.55
C GLY A 70 -1.14 15.65 -16.23
N GLU A 71 -1.52 14.85 -15.23
CA GLU A 71 -1.68 15.34 -13.86
C GLU A 71 -0.33 15.50 -13.16
N GLU A 72 -0.32 16.29 -12.08
CA GLU A 72 0.87 16.46 -11.23
C GLU A 72 1.36 15.10 -10.70
N ALA A 73 2.65 14.84 -10.87
CA ALA A 73 3.26 13.60 -10.42
C ALA A 73 3.26 13.52 -8.89
N ARG A 74 2.44 12.63 -8.32
CA ARG A 74 2.35 12.42 -6.87
C ARG A 74 3.48 11.56 -6.30
N GLY A 75 4.20 10.83 -7.15
CA GLY A 75 5.33 9.99 -6.75
C GLY A 75 5.45 8.71 -7.58
N LEU A 76 6.32 7.81 -7.10
CA LEU A 76 6.56 6.50 -7.69
C LEU A 76 5.77 5.42 -6.93
N TYR A 77 5.23 4.46 -7.68
CA TYR A 77 4.50 3.32 -7.14
C TYR A 77 5.30 2.03 -7.37
N VAL A 78 5.34 1.16 -6.35
CA VAL A 78 5.89 -0.20 -6.44
C VAL A 78 4.74 -1.19 -6.22
N ILE A 79 4.55 -2.09 -7.19
CA ILE A 79 3.47 -3.08 -7.13
C ILE A 79 3.94 -4.24 -6.24
N VAL A 80 3.35 -4.34 -5.05
CA VAL A 80 3.63 -5.43 -4.10
C VAL A 80 2.81 -6.67 -4.42
N LYS A 81 1.55 -6.48 -4.85
CA LYS A 81 0.61 -7.53 -5.21
C LYS A 81 -0.40 -7.01 -6.22
N GLY A 82 -0.75 -7.85 -7.19
CA GLY A 82 -1.71 -7.53 -8.25
C GLY A 82 -1.01 -7.14 -9.55
N ALA A 83 -1.78 -6.55 -10.47
CA ALA A 83 -1.29 -6.06 -11.75
C ALA A 83 -1.97 -4.74 -12.07
N VAL A 84 -1.26 -3.89 -12.81
CA VAL A 84 -1.79 -2.62 -13.34
C VAL A 84 -1.76 -2.69 -14.86
N ARG A 85 -2.69 -1.98 -15.50
CA ARG A 85 -2.69 -1.78 -16.94
C ARG A 85 -2.51 -0.30 -17.21
N ALA A 86 -1.44 0.06 -17.91
CA ALA A 86 -1.26 1.40 -18.43
C ALA A 86 -1.82 1.48 -19.85
N PHE A 87 -2.60 2.51 -20.14
CA PHE A 87 -3.15 2.76 -21.47
C PHE A 87 -3.21 4.26 -21.75
N ARG A 88 -3.17 4.61 -23.03
CA ARG A 88 -3.41 5.96 -23.52
C ARG A 88 -4.58 5.95 -24.48
N ILE A 89 -5.47 6.93 -24.37
CA ILE A 89 -6.55 7.15 -25.33
C ILE A 89 -6.04 8.17 -26.36
N SER A 90 -6.05 7.77 -27.63
CA SER A 90 -5.69 8.65 -28.75
C SER A 90 -6.84 9.60 -29.07
N SER A 91 -6.55 10.71 -29.77
CA SER A 91 -7.56 11.71 -30.15
C SER A 91 -8.68 11.17 -31.04
N ASP A 92 -8.49 10.01 -31.65
CA ASP A 92 -9.48 9.29 -32.45
C ASP A 92 -10.25 8.20 -31.68
N GLY A 93 -10.07 8.12 -30.36
CA GLY A 93 -10.75 7.18 -29.47
C GLY A 93 -10.10 5.79 -29.37
N ARG A 94 -8.97 5.55 -30.04
CA ARG A 94 -8.26 4.26 -29.93
C ARG A 94 -7.46 4.16 -28.64
N GLU A 95 -7.59 3.03 -27.94
CA GLU A 95 -6.76 2.69 -26.78
C GLU A 95 -5.45 2.03 -27.21
N GLN A 96 -4.33 2.56 -26.72
CA GLN A 96 -3.02 1.94 -26.84
C GLN A 96 -2.56 1.48 -25.46
N VAL A 97 -2.35 0.17 -25.29
CA VAL A 97 -1.74 -0.38 -24.07
C VAL A 97 -0.25 -0.08 -24.09
N ILE A 98 0.25 0.51 -23.01
CA ILE A 98 1.68 0.73 -22.80
C ILE A 98 2.20 -0.49 -22.05
N HIS A 99 3.15 -1.21 -22.65
CA HIS A 99 3.85 -2.28 -21.93
C HIS A 99 4.75 -1.66 -20.86
N VAL A 100 4.56 -2.09 -19.61
CA VAL A 100 5.32 -1.68 -18.41
C VAL A 100 5.93 -2.93 -17.78
#